data_AF-A0A1A0IL61-F1
#
_entry.id   AF-A0A1A0IL61-F1
#
_cell.length_a   1.000
_cell.length_b   1.000
_cell.length_c   1.000
_cell.angle_alpha   90.00
_cell.angle_beta   90.00
_cell.angle_gamma   90.00
#
_symmetry.space_group_name_H-M   'P 1'
#
loop_
_entity.id
_entity.type
_entity.pdbx_description
1 polymer ?
#
loop_
_entity_poly.entity_id
_entity_poly.type
_entity_poly.pdbx_seq_one_letter_code
_entity_poly.pdbx_strand_id
1 'polypeptide(L)'
;MKVLAVVIGTAVLLSVMVTMFALPAARSAPHHVPIGVVGSEQVIGQVDRLTGDSFDVTTYSGEAAARDAIETRAIYGALVVKPGADLTVLIASAASPTVATMIETMGQRVADATHAQTRVVDVRSFPSKDPRGAGLAAGALPLALGGWISAMVIMLVISSAGGRMIAALGVSVVGGFALIAILQFLVGTFDGNYWLTSLAAMLGIAATCFAVLGLREALGGAGLVIAAIALILLGNPLSGLSSAPELLPTPWGAIGQLLPPGATGSLLRDVVFFHGNAIAHPLIVLGCWLLGGLVLYGLGLARERRRHVADVDVVEFGYRETVDA
;
A
#
# COMPACT_ATOMS: atom_id res chain seq x y z
N MET A 1 35.23 -18.18 -11.13
CA MET A 1 33.88 -17.97 -11.70
C MET A 1 32.81 -17.74 -10.65
N LYS A 2 32.59 -18.63 -9.66
CA LYS A 2 31.55 -18.45 -8.62
C LYS A 2 31.69 -17.17 -7.80
N VAL A 3 32.91 -16.83 -7.35
CA VAL A 3 33.18 -15.59 -6.61
C VAL A 3 32.82 -14.35 -7.45
N LEU A 4 33.27 -14.31 -8.71
CA LEU A 4 32.97 -13.20 -9.62
C LEU A 4 31.46 -13.08 -9.90
N ALA A 5 30.76 -14.21 -10.08
CA ALA A 5 29.31 -14.22 -10.27
C ALA A 5 28.56 -13.70 -9.03
N VAL A 6 28.99 -14.06 -7.81
CA VAL A 6 28.39 -13.55 -6.57
C VAL A 6 28.66 -12.05 -6.42
N VAL A 7 29.90 -11.60 -6.69
CA VAL A 7 30.26 -10.17 -6.59
C VAL A 7 29.45 -9.34 -7.58
N ILE A 8 29.42 -9.74 -8.85
CA ILE A 8 28.66 -9.02 -9.89
C ILE A 8 27.16 -9.10 -9.62
N GLY A 9 26.63 -10.28 -9.30
CA GLY A 9 25.20 -10.47 -9.03
C GLY A 9 24.72 -9.64 -7.83
N THR A 10 25.50 -9.63 -6.76
CA THR A 10 25.19 -8.80 -5.57
C THR A 10 25.29 -7.32 -5.89
N ALA A 11 26.32 -6.89 -6.62
CA ALA A 11 26.45 -5.50 -7.03
C ALA A 11 25.25 -5.03 -7.88
N VAL A 12 24.84 -5.83 -8.87
CA VAL A 12 23.65 -5.55 -9.69
C VAL A 12 22.39 -5.49 -8.83
N LEU A 13 22.19 -6.45 -7.92
CA LEU A 13 21.04 -6.45 -7.02
C LEU A 13 21.00 -5.18 -6.16
N LEU A 14 22.13 -4.79 -5.57
CA LEU A 14 22.22 -3.58 -4.76
C LEU A 14 21.98 -2.32 -5.60
N SER A 15 22.54 -2.24 -6.82
CA SER A 15 22.29 -1.13 -7.73
C SER A 15 20.82 -1.01 -8.12
N VAL A 16 20.16 -2.14 -8.42
CA VAL A 16 18.72 -2.17 -8.70
C VAL A 16 17.92 -1.74 -7.46
N MET A 17 18.29 -2.24 -6.28
CA MET A 17 17.60 -1.90 -5.03
C MET A 17 17.71 -0.41 -4.69
N VAL A 18 18.92 0.16 -4.77
CA VAL A 18 19.13 1.60 -4.60
C VAL A 18 18.34 2.39 -5.64
N THR A 19 18.34 1.96 -6.90
CA THR A 19 17.59 2.65 -7.96
C THR A 19 16.09 2.61 -7.71
N MET A 20 15.52 1.45 -7.37
CA MET A 20 14.08 1.29 -7.11
C MET A 20 13.59 2.08 -5.90
N PHE A 21 14.44 2.30 -4.89
CA PHE A 21 14.08 3.07 -3.70
C PHE A 21 14.39 4.56 -3.86
N ALA A 22 15.58 4.91 -4.32
CA ALA A 22 16.04 6.28 -4.36
C ALA A 22 15.47 7.05 -5.56
N LEU A 23 15.28 6.42 -6.72
CA LEU A 23 14.85 7.14 -7.92
C LEU A 23 13.40 7.64 -7.83
N PRO A 24 12.41 6.83 -7.41
CA PRO A 24 11.05 7.35 -7.24
C PRO A 24 10.97 8.43 -6.17
N ALA A 25 11.69 8.27 -5.05
CA ALA A 25 11.76 9.26 -3.99
C ALA A 25 12.39 10.58 -4.47
N ALA A 26 13.53 10.52 -5.17
CA ALA A 26 14.26 11.69 -5.65
C ALA A 26 13.55 12.40 -6.82
N ARG A 27 12.71 11.69 -7.57
CA ARG A 27 11.90 12.25 -8.67
C ARG A 27 10.43 12.37 -8.32
N SER A 28 10.10 12.42 -7.03
CA SER A 28 8.72 12.62 -6.61
C SER A 28 8.27 14.03 -6.96
N ALA A 29 7.14 14.12 -7.65
CA ALA A 29 6.52 15.37 -8.07
C ALA A 29 5.00 15.14 -8.15
N PRO A 30 4.17 16.18 -8.00
CA PRO A 30 2.74 16.05 -8.25
C PRO A 30 2.48 15.68 -9.72
N HIS A 31 1.77 14.58 -9.95
CA HIS A 31 1.28 14.16 -11.26
C HIS A 31 -0.24 13.98 -11.17
N HIS A 32 -1.02 14.85 -11.81
CA HIS A 32 -2.48 14.74 -11.83
C HIS A 32 -3.10 14.59 -10.43
N VAL A 33 -2.55 15.28 -9.42
CA VAL A 33 -3.07 15.19 -8.05
C VAL A 33 -4.46 15.83 -7.99
N PRO A 34 -5.53 15.09 -7.65
CA PRO A 34 -6.89 15.62 -7.71
C PRO A 34 -7.14 16.66 -6.62
N ILE A 35 -7.54 17.86 -7.01
CA ILE A 35 -7.89 18.97 -6.10
C ILE A 35 -9.18 19.65 -6.52
N GLY A 36 -9.86 20.24 -5.54
CA GLY A 36 -11.08 21.01 -5.75
C GLY A 36 -10.83 22.52 -5.83
N VAL A 37 -11.64 23.23 -6.60
CA VAL A 37 -11.73 24.69 -6.54
C VAL A 37 -13.19 25.11 -6.43
N VAL A 38 -13.46 26.06 -5.55
CA VAL A 38 -14.75 26.73 -5.39
C VAL A 38 -14.50 28.23 -5.51
N GLY A 39 -15.09 28.87 -6.52
CA GLY A 39 -14.88 30.29 -6.77
C GLY A 39 -15.44 30.73 -8.12
N SER A 40 -15.13 31.97 -8.52
CA SER A 40 -15.48 32.48 -9.85
C SER A 40 -14.64 31.82 -10.95
N GLU A 41 -15.10 31.88 -12.20
CA GLU A 41 -14.33 31.36 -13.36
C GLU A 41 -12.93 31.97 -13.46
N GLN A 42 -12.77 33.23 -13.06
CA GLN A 42 -11.47 33.89 -13.03
C GLN A 42 -10.49 33.22 -12.05
N VAL A 43 -10.96 32.83 -10.86
CA VAL A 43 -10.16 32.11 -9.87
C VAL A 43 -9.81 30.72 -10.39
N ILE A 44 -10.79 30.02 -10.96
CA ILE A 44 -10.60 28.67 -11.51
C ILE A 44 -9.50 28.71 -12.59
N GLY A 45 -9.60 29.63 -13.56
CA GLY A 45 -8.58 29.77 -14.61
C GLY A 45 -7.23 30.30 -14.12
N GLN A 46 -7.14 30.91 -12.94
CA GLN A 46 -5.86 31.26 -12.33
C GLN A 46 -5.22 30.06 -11.64
N VAL A 47 -5.99 29.27 -10.89
CA VAL A 47 -5.50 28.05 -10.25
C VAL A 47 -5.01 27.08 -11.31
N ASP A 48 -5.80 26.86 -12.37
CA ASP A 48 -5.46 25.97 -13.48
C ASP A 48 -4.12 26.33 -14.16
N ARG A 49 -3.87 27.63 -14.36
CA ARG A 49 -2.59 28.14 -14.90
C ARG A 49 -1.41 27.98 -13.93
N LEU A 50 -1.65 28.03 -12.62
CA LEU A 50 -0.61 27.87 -11.60
C LEU A 50 -0.25 26.41 -11.37
N THR A 51 -1.20 25.50 -11.56
CA THR A 51 -1.00 24.06 -11.35
C THR A 51 -0.51 23.34 -12.58
N GLY A 52 -0.98 23.72 -13.78
CA GLY A 52 -0.73 22.94 -15.00
C GLY A 52 -1.08 21.46 -14.80
N ASP A 53 -0.31 20.57 -15.43
CA ASP A 53 -0.54 19.11 -15.37
C ASP A 53 -0.18 18.46 -14.02
N SER A 54 0.30 19.24 -13.04
CA SER A 54 0.65 18.71 -11.72
C SER A 54 -0.59 18.33 -10.89
N PHE A 55 -1.70 19.03 -11.10
CA PHE A 55 -2.93 18.84 -10.35
C PHE A 55 -4.14 18.78 -11.28
N ASP A 56 -5.04 17.83 -11.02
CA ASP A 56 -6.31 17.71 -11.72
C ASP A 56 -7.35 18.56 -10.99
N VAL A 57 -7.63 19.74 -11.55
CA VAL A 57 -8.51 20.74 -10.94
C VAL A 57 -9.98 20.44 -11.29
N THR A 58 -10.78 20.12 -10.27
CA THR A 58 -12.23 19.94 -10.41
C THR A 58 -12.97 21.10 -9.74
N THR A 59 -13.95 21.67 -10.45
CA THR A 59 -14.78 22.75 -9.88
C THR A 59 -15.93 22.18 -9.07
N TYR A 60 -16.19 22.77 -7.90
CA TYR A 60 -17.30 22.40 -7.02
C TYR A 60 -18.23 23.60 -6.79
N SER A 61 -19.50 23.32 -6.56
CA SER A 61 -20.55 24.34 -6.37
C SER A 61 -20.44 25.11 -5.05
N GLY A 62 -19.67 24.59 -4.08
CA GLY A 62 -19.55 25.20 -2.76
C GLY A 62 -18.58 24.45 -1.84
N GLU A 63 -18.25 25.08 -0.70
CA GLU A 63 -17.34 24.52 0.33
C GLU A 63 -17.81 23.15 0.82
N ALA A 64 -19.12 22.97 1.02
CA ALA A 64 -19.69 21.70 1.50
C ALA A 64 -19.47 20.54 0.50
N ALA A 65 -19.64 20.79 -0.79
CA ALA A 65 -19.40 19.79 -1.83
C ALA A 65 -17.90 19.43 -1.93
N ALA A 66 -17.02 20.43 -1.78
CA ALA A 66 -15.58 20.19 -1.73
C ALA A 66 -15.16 19.39 -0.48
N ARG A 67 -15.77 19.66 0.68
CA ARG A 67 -15.53 18.88 1.92
C ARG A 67 -15.97 17.43 1.76
N ASP A 68 -17.16 17.21 1.22
CA ASP A 68 -17.67 15.86 0.92
C ASP A 68 -16.70 15.11 -0.02
N ALA A 69 -16.26 15.75 -1.10
CA ALA A 69 -15.28 15.15 -2.02
C ALA A 69 -13.93 14.80 -1.37
N ILE A 70 -13.49 15.55 -0.35
CA ILE A 70 -12.30 15.21 0.44
C ILE A 70 -12.59 14.00 1.34
N GLU A 71 -13.73 13.99 2.04
CA GLU A 71 -14.14 12.90 2.93
C GLU A 71 -14.39 11.59 2.19
N THR A 72 -14.86 11.65 0.94
CA THR A 72 -15.07 10.49 0.06
C THR A 72 -13.82 10.10 -0.73
N ARG A 73 -12.66 10.73 -0.48
CA ARG A 73 -11.37 10.47 -1.14
C ARG A 73 -11.35 10.72 -2.65
N ALA A 74 -12.25 11.56 -3.16
CA ALA A 74 -12.26 11.98 -4.57
C ALA A 74 -11.17 13.03 -4.87
N ILE A 75 -10.83 13.87 -3.89
CA ILE A 75 -9.78 14.90 -3.99
C ILE A 75 -8.95 14.94 -2.70
N TYR A 76 -7.71 15.44 -2.77
CA TYR A 76 -6.82 15.58 -1.60
C TYR A 76 -7.06 16.85 -0.78
N GLY A 77 -7.66 17.87 -1.40
CA GLY A 77 -7.90 19.17 -0.80
C GLY A 77 -8.57 20.11 -1.79
N ALA A 78 -8.93 21.31 -1.35
CA ALA A 78 -9.60 22.28 -2.19
C ALA A 78 -9.26 23.73 -1.83
N LEU A 79 -9.28 24.61 -2.83
CA LEU A 79 -9.21 26.06 -2.65
C LEU A 79 -10.61 26.66 -2.74
N VAL A 80 -11.06 27.30 -1.67
CA VAL A 80 -12.40 27.88 -1.56
C VAL A 80 -12.29 29.39 -1.43
N VAL A 81 -12.60 30.11 -2.50
CA VAL A 81 -12.57 31.58 -2.53
C VAL A 81 -13.99 32.11 -2.35
N LYS A 82 -14.21 32.84 -1.23
CA LYS A 82 -15.50 33.47 -0.94
C LYS A 82 -15.57 34.90 -1.51
N PRO A 83 -16.78 35.41 -1.83
CA PRO A 83 -16.96 36.82 -2.18
C PRO A 83 -16.46 37.71 -1.03
N GLY A 84 -15.51 38.62 -1.30
CA GLY A 84 -14.86 39.46 -0.28
C GLY A 84 -13.37 39.17 -0.02
N ALA A 85 -12.76 38.26 -0.78
CA ALA A 85 -11.31 37.95 -0.80
C ALA A 85 -10.75 37.13 0.38
N ASP A 86 -11.57 36.34 1.07
CA ASP A 86 -11.07 35.31 1.99
C ASP A 86 -10.88 33.98 1.23
N LEU A 87 -9.64 33.48 1.21
CA LEU A 87 -9.30 32.16 0.66
C LEU A 87 -9.21 31.14 1.80
N THR A 88 -10.08 30.14 1.76
CA THR A 88 -10.00 28.97 2.63
C THR A 88 -9.34 27.82 1.89
N VAL A 89 -8.24 27.30 2.45
CA VAL A 89 -7.54 26.13 1.93
C VAL A 89 -8.00 24.92 2.73
N LEU A 90 -8.74 24.03 2.10
CA LEU A 90 -9.15 22.75 2.66
C LEU A 90 -8.09 21.70 2.35
N ILE A 91 -7.61 20.99 3.37
CA ILE A 91 -6.67 19.88 3.21
C ILE A 91 -7.16 18.65 3.96
N ALA A 92 -6.60 17.48 3.67
CA ALA A 92 -6.68 16.30 4.50
C ALA A 92 -5.27 15.80 4.81
N SER A 93 -4.69 16.22 5.93
CA SER A 93 -3.33 15.78 6.29
C SER A 93 -3.25 14.27 6.50
N ALA A 94 -4.35 13.62 6.94
CA ALA A 94 -4.45 12.17 7.06
C ALA A 94 -4.44 11.44 5.70
N ALA A 95 -4.84 12.10 4.61
CA ALA A 95 -4.72 11.55 3.26
C ALA A 95 -3.24 11.49 2.84
N SER A 96 -2.54 12.61 2.95
CA SER A 96 -1.11 12.74 2.70
C SER A 96 -0.59 14.06 3.28
N PRO A 97 0.31 14.04 4.28
CA PRO A 97 0.94 15.26 4.79
C PRO A 97 1.69 16.03 3.71
N THR A 98 2.36 15.31 2.81
CA THR A 98 3.11 15.90 1.71
C THR A 98 2.21 16.67 0.74
N VAL A 99 1.08 16.07 0.32
CA VAL A 99 0.13 16.75 -0.56
C VAL A 99 -0.57 17.90 0.15
N ALA A 100 -0.91 17.75 1.43
CA ALA A 100 -1.49 18.83 2.23
C ALA A 100 -0.60 20.08 2.25
N THR A 101 0.70 19.94 2.53
CA THR A 101 1.66 21.06 2.49
C THR A 101 1.80 21.67 1.10
N MET A 102 1.73 20.86 0.02
CA MET A 102 1.74 21.38 -1.35
C MET A 102 0.50 22.25 -1.63
N ILE A 103 -0.69 21.80 -1.23
CA ILE A 103 -1.95 22.53 -1.40
C ILE A 103 -1.96 23.81 -0.54
N GLU A 104 -1.46 23.76 0.70
CA GLU A 104 -1.26 24.94 1.54
C GLU A 104 -0.36 25.98 0.87
N THR A 105 0.80 25.55 0.35
CA THR A 105 1.76 26.43 -0.33
C THR A 105 1.15 27.05 -1.58
N MET A 106 0.37 26.27 -2.33
CA MET A 106 -0.37 26.75 -3.50
C MET A 106 -1.44 27.77 -3.11
N GLY A 107 -2.22 27.50 -2.06
CA GLY A 107 -3.19 28.44 -1.52
C GLY A 107 -2.55 29.76 -1.09
N GLN A 108 -1.38 29.71 -0.46
CA GLN A 108 -0.62 30.91 -0.09
C GLN A 108 -0.24 31.74 -1.33
N ARG A 109 0.27 31.09 -2.39
CA ARG A 109 0.60 31.80 -3.65
C ARG A 109 -0.62 32.44 -4.31
N VAL A 110 -1.77 31.76 -4.30
CA VAL A 110 -3.02 32.31 -4.83
C VAL A 110 -3.42 33.54 -4.03
N ALA A 111 -3.38 33.45 -2.70
CA ALA A 111 -3.74 34.58 -1.85
C ALA A 111 -2.79 35.77 -1.99
N ASP A 112 -1.48 35.53 -2.09
CA ASP A 112 -0.50 36.58 -2.35
C ASP A 112 -0.79 37.29 -3.68
N ALA A 113 -1.18 36.54 -4.72
CA ALA A 113 -1.54 37.08 -6.03
C ALA A 113 -2.88 37.84 -6.04
N THR A 114 -3.81 37.52 -5.14
CA THR A 114 -5.13 38.16 -5.06
C THR A 114 -5.28 39.13 -3.89
N HIS A 115 -4.21 39.38 -3.13
CA HIS A 115 -4.23 40.13 -1.87
C HIS A 115 -5.30 39.65 -0.87
N ALA A 116 -5.53 38.34 -0.85
CA ALA A 116 -6.49 37.67 0.02
C ALA A 116 -5.83 37.25 1.35
N GLN A 117 -6.63 37.07 2.41
CA GLN A 117 -6.16 36.35 3.59
C GLN A 117 -6.36 34.85 3.41
N THR A 118 -5.38 34.05 3.84
CA THR A 118 -5.45 32.59 3.83
C THR A 118 -5.91 32.05 5.17
N ARG A 119 -6.84 31.10 5.13
CA ARG A 119 -7.19 30.25 6.26
C ARG A 119 -7.06 28.80 5.86
N VAL A 120 -6.17 28.06 6.51
CA VAL A 120 -6.06 26.62 6.32
C VAL A 120 -7.05 25.91 7.26
N VAL A 121 -7.81 24.96 6.72
CA VAL A 121 -8.69 24.08 7.48
C VAL A 121 -8.39 22.64 7.09
N ASP A 122 -7.91 21.88 8.07
CA ASP A 122 -7.75 20.44 7.91
C ASP A 122 -9.11 19.75 8.09
N VAL A 123 -9.68 19.29 6.98
CA VAL A 123 -10.95 18.55 6.93
C VAL A 123 -10.77 17.18 7.57
N ARG A 124 -9.59 16.57 7.41
CA ARG A 124 -9.27 15.29 8.04
C ARG A 124 -7.82 15.24 8.49
N SER A 125 -7.63 15.46 9.79
CA SER A 125 -6.34 15.43 10.45
C SER A 125 -5.99 14.08 11.04
N PHE A 126 -4.71 13.88 11.34
CA PHE A 126 -4.29 12.85 12.29
C PHE A 126 -4.72 13.20 13.73
N PRO A 127 -4.73 12.21 14.65
CA PRO A 127 -5.00 12.45 16.06
C PRO A 127 -3.94 13.33 16.72
N SER A 128 -4.30 14.02 17.80
CA SER A 128 -3.41 14.95 18.52
C SER A 128 -2.17 14.29 19.13
N LYS A 129 -2.18 12.97 19.34
CA LYS A 129 -1.02 12.20 19.82
C LYS A 129 0.06 12.03 18.75
N ASP A 130 -0.30 12.09 17.48
CA ASP A 130 0.61 11.99 16.34
C ASP A 130 0.15 12.91 15.20
N PRO A 131 0.23 14.25 15.38
CA PRO A 131 -0.32 15.22 14.42
C PRO A 131 0.40 15.21 13.06
N ARG A 132 1.56 14.55 12.96
CA ARG A 132 2.34 14.43 11.73
C ARG A 132 2.13 13.08 11.03
N GLY A 133 1.34 12.16 11.61
CA GLY A 133 1.16 10.81 11.08
C GLY A 133 2.44 9.98 11.04
N ALA A 134 3.41 10.30 11.92
CA ALA A 134 4.73 9.68 11.92
C ALA A 134 4.66 8.18 12.22
N GLY A 135 3.69 7.73 13.02
CA GLY A 135 3.50 6.32 13.33
C GLY A 135 3.03 5.50 12.12
N LEU A 136 2.17 6.05 11.26
CA LEU A 136 1.76 5.38 10.02
C LEU A 136 2.94 5.33 9.03
N ALA A 137 3.70 6.42 8.91
CA ALA A 137 4.89 6.46 8.06
C ALA A 137 5.99 5.48 8.54
N ALA A 138 6.28 5.44 9.86
CA ALA A 138 7.25 4.52 10.44
C ALA A 138 6.75 3.06 10.41
N GLY A 139 5.44 2.87 10.57
CA GLY A 139 4.76 1.57 10.48
C GLY A 139 4.70 1.00 9.06
N ALA A 140 4.98 1.80 8.02
CA ALA A 140 4.90 1.39 6.62
C ALA A 140 5.75 0.15 6.31
N LEU A 141 7.01 0.13 6.77
CA LEU A 141 7.91 -0.99 6.51
C LEU A 141 7.52 -2.26 7.28
N PRO A 142 7.26 -2.23 8.60
CA PRO A 142 6.71 -3.39 9.31
C PRO A 142 5.39 -3.90 8.72
N LEU A 143 4.50 -3.00 8.29
CA LEU A 143 3.22 -3.36 7.66
C LEU A 143 3.45 -4.09 6.32
N ALA A 144 4.33 -3.55 5.47
CA ALA A 144 4.67 -4.15 4.18
C ALA A 144 5.34 -5.52 4.34
N LEU A 145 6.18 -5.69 5.36
CA LEU A 145 6.95 -6.92 5.60
C LEU A 145 6.24 -7.93 6.49
N GLY A 146 5.19 -7.55 7.22
CA GLY A 146 4.57 -8.41 8.24
C GLY A 146 4.15 -9.77 7.71
N GLY A 147 3.42 -9.81 6.59
CA GLY A 147 3.02 -11.09 5.96
C GLY A 147 4.19 -11.86 5.35
N TRP A 148 5.21 -11.17 4.84
CA TRP A 148 6.43 -11.80 4.31
C TRP A 148 7.23 -12.51 5.42
N ILE A 149 7.51 -11.79 6.51
CA ILE A 149 8.21 -12.31 7.69
C ILE A 149 7.42 -13.49 8.25
N SER A 150 6.10 -13.35 8.37
CA SER A 150 5.20 -14.42 8.83
C SER A 150 5.34 -15.67 7.96
N ALA A 151 5.28 -15.53 6.63
CA ALA A 151 5.47 -16.65 5.72
C ALA A 151 6.85 -17.31 5.88
N MET A 152 7.92 -16.52 6.01
CA MET A 152 9.27 -17.06 6.21
C MET A 152 9.37 -17.89 7.49
N VAL A 153 8.91 -17.33 8.62
CA VAL A 153 8.93 -18.02 9.92
C VAL A 153 8.09 -19.29 9.87
N ILE A 154 6.90 -19.23 9.29
CA ILE A 154 6.02 -20.41 9.12
C ILE A 154 6.74 -21.51 8.32
N MET A 155 7.42 -21.16 7.23
CA MET A 155 8.15 -22.15 6.43
C MET A 155 9.37 -22.74 7.14
N LEU A 156 10.00 -21.98 8.05
CA LEU A 156 11.15 -22.44 8.83
C LEU A 156 10.73 -23.37 9.98
N VAL A 157 9.61 -23.07 10.63
CA VAL A 157 9.20 -23.74 11.89
C VAL A 157 8.17 -24.86 11.65
N ILE A 158 7.35 -24.73 10.60
CA ILE A 158 6.23 -25.65 10.38
C ILE A 158 6.44 -26.43 9.08
N SER A 159 6.62 -27.75 9.23
CA SER A 159 6.83 -28.66 8.11
C SER A 159 5.53 -29.11 7.44
N SER A 160 4.43 -29.21 8.18
CA SER A 160 3.16 -29.74 7.64
C SER A 160 2.38 -28.67 6.86
N ALA A 161 1.88 -29.03 5.68
CA ALA A 161 1.10 -28.14 4.83
C ALA A 161 -0.16 -27.59 5.53
N GLY A 162 -0.92 -28.46 6.21
CA GLY A 162 -2.08 -28.03 7.00
C GLY A 162 -1.69 -27.10 8.16
N GLY A 163 -0.56 -27.36 8.81
CA GLY A 163 -0.04 -26.49 9.86
C GLY A 163 0.34 -25.10 9.36
N ARG A 164 0.94 -25.00 8.16
CA ARG A 164 1.28 -23.70 7.54
C ARG A 164 0.03 -22.86 7.25
N MET A 165 -1.05 -23.49 6.78
CA MET A 165 -2.34 -22.83 6.55
C MET A 165 -2.92 -22.27 7.86
N ILE A 166 -3.00 -23.11 8.90
CA ILE A 166 -3.52 -22.71 10.21
C ILE A 166 -2.66 -21.59 10.81
N ALA A 167 -1.34 -21.69 10.72
CA ALA A 167 -0.44 -20.68 11.22
C ALA A 167 -0.53 -19.36 10.44
N ALA A 168 -0.68 -19.40 9.11
CA ALA A 168 -0.86 -18.20 8.31
C ALA A 168 -2.16 -17.46 8.69
N LEU A 169 -3.26 -18.19 8.88
CA LEU A 169 -4.52 -17.63 9.37
C LEU A 169 -4.37 -17.07 10.80
N GLY A 170 -3.78 -17.85 11.70
CA GLY A 170 -3.57 -17.45 13.10
C GLY A 170 -2.71 -16.20 13.22
N VAL A 171 -1.59 -16.13 12.49
CA VAL A 171 -0.71 -14.95 12.47
C VAL A 171 -1.39 -13.76 11.80
N SER A 172 -2.23 -13.95 10.78
CA SER A 172 -2.99 -12.85 10.18
C SER A 172 -3.96 -12.25 11.19
N VAL A 173 -4.71 -13.08 11.92
CA VAL A 173 -5.66 -12.64 12.96
C VAL A 173 -4.94 -11.96 14.12
N VAL A 174 -3.98 -12.65 14.75
CA VAL A 174 -3.26 -12.13 15.92
C VAL A 174 -2.42 -10.91 15.54
N GLY A 175 -1.72 -10.98 14.41
CA GLY A 175 -0.90 -9.89 13.90
C GLY A 175 -1.71 -8.66 13.52
N GLY A 176 -2.89 -8.83 12.92
CA GLY A 176 -3.80 -7.72 12.61
C GLY A 176 -4.26 -6.99 13.86
N PHE A 177 -4.71 -7.73 14.88
CA PHE A 177 -5.05 -7.13 16.18
C PHE A 177 -3.86 -6.45 16.84
N ALA A 178 -2.73 -7.15 16.95
CA ALA A 178 -1.53 -6.61 17.62
C ALA A 178 -1.03 -5.33 16.94
N LEU A 179 -0.98 -5.32 15.61
CA LEU A 179 -0.53 -4.17 14.83
C LEU A 179 -1.43 -2.95 15.05
N ILE A 180 -2.74 -3.12 14.96
CA ILE A 180 -3.68 -2.01 15.17
C ILE A 180 -3.68 -1.58 16.63
N ALA A 181 -3.54 -2.50 17.59
CA ALA A 181 -3.43 -2.15 19.00
C ALA A 181 -2.19 -1.28 19.27
N ILE A 182 -1.06 -1.59 18.63
CA ILE A 182 0.15 -0.77 18.71
C ILE A 182 -0.10 0.62 18.10
N LEU A 183 -0.61 0.70 16.87
CA LEU A 183 -0.83 1.98 16.19
C LEU A 183 -1.88 2.86 16.88
N GLN A 184 -2.92 2.26 17.46
CA GLN A 184 -4.03 2.97 18.10
C GLN A 184 -3.79 3.28 19.58
N PHE A 185 -3.36 2.30 20.38
CA PHE A 185 -3.28 2.46 21.84
C PHE A 185 -1.88 2.84 22.33
N LEU A 186 -0.82 2.34 21.69
CA LEU A 186 0.56 2.65 22.08
C LEU A 186 1.07 3.93 21.41
N VAL A 187 0.99 4.00 20.09
CA VAL A 187 1.50 5.14 19.30
C VAL A 187 0.47 6.26 19.25
N GLY A 188 -0.81 5.94 19.09
CA GLY A 188 -1.89 6.94 19.02
C GLY A 188 -2.07 7.59 17.64
N THR A 189 -1.55 6.99 16.57
CA THR A 189 -1.74 7.46 15.20
C THR A 189 -3.13 7.16 14.66
N PHE A 190 -3.75 6.06 15.13
CA PHE A 190 -5.10 5.67 14.71
C PHE A 190 -6.11 5.99 15.81
N ASP A 191 -7.27 6.51 15.41
CA ASP A 191 -8.40 6.84 16.30
C ASP A 191 -9.75 6.26 15.82
N GLY A 192 -9.73 5.46 14.75
CA GLY A 192 -10.92 4.85 14.17
C GLY A 192 -11.44 3.60 14.90
N ASN A 193 -12.36 2.88 14.25
CA ASN A 193 -12.91 1.63 14.78
C ASN A 193 -11.83 0.54 14.81
N TYR A 194 -11.42 0.13 16.02
CA TYR A 194 -10.38 -0.87 16.25
C TYR A 194 -10.65 -2.18 15.51
N TRP A 195 -11.90 -2.67 15.53
CA TRP A 195 -12.27 -3.94 14.92
C TRP A 195 -12.21 -3.88 13.40
N LEU A 196 -12.82 -2.85 12.79
CA LEU A 196 -12.82 -2.68 11.34
C LEU A 196 -11.39 -2.51 10.80
N THR A 197 -10.59 -1.70 11.49
CA THR A 197 -9.19 -1.47 11.13
C THR A 197 -8.35 -2.73 11.30
N SER A 198 -8.62 -3.53 12.35
CA SER A 198 -7.95 -4.82 12.54
C SER A 198 -8.29 -5.79 11.42
N LEU A 199 -9.54 -5.85 10.95
CA LEU A 199 -9.92 -6.68 9.81
C LEU A 199 -9.17 -6.28 8.53
N ALA A 200 -9.01 -4.98 8.28
CA ALA A 200 -8.20 -4.49 7.17
C ALA A 200 -6.72 -4.92 7.27
N ALA A 201 -6.13 -4.83 8.47
CA ALA A 201 -4.77 -5.31 8.72
C ALA A 201 -4.64 -6.83 8.54
N MET A 202 -5.61 -7.60 9.04
CA MET A 202 -5.66 -9.06 8.87
C MET A 202 -5.66 -9.44 7.39
N LEU A 203 -6.47 -8.75 6.57
CA LEU A 203 -6.52 -8.98 5.13
C LEU A 203 -5.18 -8.68 4.46
N GLY A 204 -4.53 -7.56 4.80
CA GLY A 204 -3.22 -7.21 4.26
C GLY A 204 -2.12 -8.22 4.61
N ILE A 205 -2.08 -8.66 5.87
CA ILE A 205 -1.15 -9.69 6.36
C ILE A 205 -1.43 -11.02 5.67
N ALA A 206 -2.70 -11.45 5.61
CA ALA A 206 -3.12 -12.69 4.98
C ALA A 206 -2.77 -12.72 3.49
N ALA A 207 -3.13 -11.67 2.74
CA ALA A 207 -2.86 -11.55 1.32
C ALA A 207 -1.35 -11.69 1.03
N THR A 208 -0.53 -10.97 1.79
CA THR A 208 0.92 -11.04 1.66
C THR A 208 1.46 -12.42 2.06
N CYS A 209 1.03 -12.97 3.20
CA CYS A 209 1.52 -14.25 3.71
C CYS A 209 1.17 -15.41 2.75
N PHE A 210 -0.08 -15.49 2.29
CA PHE A 210 -0.52 -16.52 1.36
C PHE A 210 0.05 -16.37 -0.05
N ALA A 211 0.28 -15.14 -0.53
CA ALA A 211 0.98 -14.94 -1.79
C ALA A 211 2.38 -15.58 -1.76
N VAL A 212 3.10 -15.39 -0.66
CA VAL A 212 4.47 -15.91 -0.48
C VAL A 212 4.49 -17.42 -0.34
N LEU A 213 3.63 -17.96 0.53
CA LEU A 213 3.49 -19.41 0.70
C LEU A 213 3.05 -20.05 -0.62
N GLY A 214 2.06 -19.48 -1.30
CA GLY A 214 1.56 -20.00 -2.57
C GLY A 214 2.63 -20.01 -3.66
N LEU A 215 3.33 -18.90 -3.86
CA LEU A 215 4.43 -18.83 -4.84
C LEU A 215 5.54 -19.83 -4.52
N ARG A 216 5.89 -19.98 -3.24
CA ARG A 216 6.85 -21.00 -2.80
C ARG A 216 6.40 -22.41 -3.16
N GLU A 217 5.17 -22.80 -2.81
CA GLU A 217 4.71 -24.17 -3.06
C GLU A 217 4.56 -24.44 -4.55
N ALA A 218 4.15 -23.44 -5.34
CA ALA A 218 3.96 -23.60 -6.78
C ALA A 218 5.29 -23.66 -7.56
N LEU A 219 6.27 -22.84 -7.18
CA LEU A 219 7.48 -22.56 -7.98
C LEU A 219 8.80 -22.83 -7.24
N GLY A 220 8.75 -23.32 -6.01
CA GLY A 220 9.94 -23.57 -5.18
C GLY A 220 10.71 -22.29 -4.85
N GLY A 221 12.04 -22.36 -4.86
CA GLY A 221 12.90 -21.22 -4.55
C GLY A 221 12.72 -20.02 -5.48
N ALA A 222 12.38 -20.26 -6.76
CA ALA A 222 12.10 -19.18 -7.71
C ALA A 222 10.86 -18.37 -7.30
N GLY A 223 9.84 -19.03 -6.73
CA GLY A 223 8.66 -18.37 -6.19
C GLY A 223 8.97 -17.39 -5.07
N LEU A 224 9.93 -17.72 -4.20
CA LEU A 224 10.39 -16.81 -3.16
C LEU A 224 11.09 -15.58 -3.72
N VAL A 225 11.90 -15.74 -4.78
CA VAL A 225 12.55 -14.61 -5.44
C VAL A 225 11.51 -13.69 -6.09
N ILE A 226 10.52 -14.26 -6.78
CA ILE A 226 9.42 -13.49 -7.38
C ILE A 226 8.66 -12.72 -6.30
N ALA A 227 8.31 -13.39 -5.21
CA ALA A 227 7.56 -12.78 -4.12
C ALA A 227 8.39 -11.70 -3.39
N ALA A 228 9.69 -11.89 -3.19
CA ALA A 228 10.58 -10.86 -2.64
C ALA A 228 10.67 -9.63 -3.57
N ILE A 229 10.77 -9.84 -4.89
CA ILE A 229 10.76 -8.74 -5.86
C ILE A 229 9.44 -7.98 -5.79
N ALA A 230 8.31 -8.69 -5.89
CA ALA A 230 6.99 -8.06 -5.91
C ALA A 230 6.67 -7.32 -4.60
N LEU A 231 6.96 -7.92 -3.44
CA LEU A 231 6.49 -7.41 -2.15
C LEU A 231 7.49 -6.48 -1.47
N ILE A 232 8.79 -6.75 -1.60
CA ILE A 232 9.84 -5.97 -0.91
C ILE A 232 10.44 -4.93 -1.85
N LEU A 233 10.96 -5.38 -3.01
CA LEU A 233 11.71 -4.52 -3.92
C LEU A 233 10.80 -3.52 -4.65
N LEU A 234 9.62 -3.97 -5.09
CA LEU A 234 8.62 -3.11 -5.73
C LEU A 234 7.61 -2.58 -4.73
N GLY A 235 7.06 -3.45 -3.88
CA GLY A 235 5.93 -3.13 -3.02
C GLY A 235 6.15 -1.91 -2.14
N ASN A 236 7.25 -1.85 -1.37
CA ASN A 236 7.49 -0.76 -0.44
C ASN A 236 7.74 0.61 -1.14
N PRO A 237 8.73 0.76 -2.04
CA PRO A 237 9.01 2.07 -2.65
C PRO A 237 7.88 2.57 -3.56
N LEU A 238 7.09 1.66 -4.14
CA LEU A 238 5.98 2.03 -5.01
C LEU A 238 4.65 2.20 -4.26
N SER A 239 4.57 1.82 -2.98
CA SER A 239 3.32 1.82 -2.21
C SER A 239 2.65 3.19 -2.07
N GLY A 240 3.41 4.28 -2.17
CA GLY A 240 2.93 5.65 -1.88
C GLY A 240 2.53 5.87 -0.42
N LEU A 241 2.83 4.93 0.49
CA LEU A 241 2.30 4.93 1.86
C LEU A 241 2.80 6.11 2.72
N SER A 242 4.03 6.58 2.48
CA SER A 242 4.63 7.73 3.17
C SER A 242 4.37 9.08 2.49
N SER A 243 3.80 9.07 1.29
CA SER A 243 3.56 10.26 0.47
C SER A 243 2.14 10.19 -0.13
N ALA A 244 2.03 9.96 -1.43
CA ALA A 244 0.80 9.64 -2.14
C ALA A 244 1.17 8.88 -3.43
N PRO A 245 0.30 7.99 -3.95
CA PRO A 245 0.56 7.30 -5.22
C PRO A 245 0.82 8.26 -6.39
N GLU A 246 0.13 9.39 -6.41
CA GLU A 246 0.21 10.43 -7.45
C GLU A 246 1.51 11.25 -7.37
N LEU A 247 2.26 11.13 -6.27
CA LEU A 247 3.60 11.74 -6.14
C LEU A 247 4.70 10.90 -6.79
N LEU A 248 4.41 9.64 -7.13
CA LEU A 248 5.36 8.75 -7.79
C LEU A 248 5.29 8.95 -9.31
N PRO A 249 6.42 8.84 -10.04
CA PRO A 249 6.38 8.97 -11.50
C PRO A 249 5.46 7.92 -12.14
N THR A 250 4.67 8.31 -13.13
CA THR A 250 3.78 7.39 -13.86
C THR A 250 4.62 6.34 -14.62
N PRO A 251 4.27 5.04 -14.59
CA PRO A 251 3.08 4.40 -14.01
C PRO A 251 3.28 3.79 -12.60
N TRP A 252 4.36 4.15 -11.90
CA TRP A 252 4.81 3.42 -10.72
C TRP A 252 3.85 3.49 -9.52
N GLY A 253 3.19 4.62 -9.31
CA GLY A 253 2.17 4.76 -8.26
C GLY A 253 1.02 3.78 -8.45
N ALA A 254 0.51 3.66 -9.68
CA ALA A 254 -0.57 2.73 -10.02
C ALA A 254 -0.13 1.26 -9.84
N ILE A 255 1.08 0.90 -10.28
CA ILE A 255 1.64 -0.43 -10.06
C ILE A 255 1.74 -0.73 -8.56
N GLY A 256 2.20 0.22 -7.75
CA GLY A 256 2.29 0.07 -6.31
C GLY A 256 0.96 -0.17 -5.62
N GLN A 257 -0.13 0.45 -6.11
CA GLN A 257 -1.48 0.21 -5.59
C GLN A 257 -2.04 -1.17 -5.94
N LEU A 258 -1.49 -1.85 -6.94
CA LEU A 258 -1.82 -3.23 -7.29
C LEU A 258 -1.02 -4.26 -6.48
N LEU A 259 -0.04 -3.82 -5.69
CA LEU A 259 0.77 -4.66 -4.81
C LEU A 259 0.22 -4.65 -3.38
N PRO A 260 0.33 -5.75 -2.61
CA PRO A 260 -0.21 -5.84 -1.26
C PRO A 260 0.23 -4.72 -0.30
N PRO A 261 1.50 -4.25 -0.30
CA PRO A 261 1.88 -3.12 0.57
C PRO A 261 1.13 -1.82 0.29
N GLY A 262 0.98 -1.44 -0.99
CA GLY A 262 0.23 -0.24 -1.38
C GLY A 262 -1.26 -0.36 -1.06
N ALA A 263 -1.87 -1.48 -1.46
CA ALA A 263 -3.28 -1.74 -1.18
C ALA A 263 -3.59 -1.80 0.32
N THR A 264 -2.73 -2.41 1.13
CA THR A 264 -2.90 -2.46 2.61
C THR A 264 -2.80 -1.07 3.22
N GLY A 265 -1.82 -0.28 2.79
CA GLY A 265 -1.63 1.09 3.24
C GLY A 265 -2.84 1.98 2.95
N SER A 266 -3.36 1.92 1.72
CA SER A 266 -4.57 2.64 1.31
C SER A 266 -5.80 2.16 2.08
N LEU A 267 -6.01 0.84 2.20
CA LEU A 267 -7.12 0.28 2.96
C LEU A 267 -7.14 0.75 4.42
N LEU A 268 -5.99 0.68 5.11
CA LEU A 268 -5.91 1.12 6.51
C LEU A 268 -6.18 2.62 6.64
N ARG A 269 -5.59 3.43 5.77
CA ARG A 269 -5.81 4.88 5.78
C ARG A 269 -7.29 5.22 5.57
N ASP A 270 -7.92 4.59 4.59
CA ASP A 270 -9.29 4.87 4.20
C ASP A 270 -10.31 4.38 5.24
N VAL A 271 -10.07 3.21 5.86
CA VAL A 271 -10.87 2.69 6.97
C VAL A 271 -10.77 3.57 8.22
N VAL A 272 -9.57 4.00 8.58
CA VAL A 272 -9.33 4.75 9.82
C VAL A 272 -9.78 6.20 9.71
N PHE A 273 -9.40 6.88 8.63
CA PHE A 273 -9.55 8.32 8.51
C PHE A 273 -10.72 8.75 7.61
N PHE A 274 -11.19 7.89 6.70
CA PHE A 274 -12.19 8.27 5.70
C PHE A 274 -13.47 7.43 5.79
N HIS A 275 -13.75 6.86 6.98
CA HIS A 275 -14.95 6.08 7.26
C HIS A 275 -15.20 4.92 6.26
N GLY A 276 -14.14 4.39 5.64
CA GLY A 276 -14.24 3.33 4.64
C GLY A 276 -14.58 3.80 3.22
N ASN A 277 -14.50 5.09 2.92
CA ASN A 277 -14.60 5.57 1.54
C ASN A 277 -13.39 5.13 0.70
N ALA A 278 -13.59 4.89 -0.61
CA ALA A 278 -12.55 4.43 -1.56
C ALA A 278 -11.86 3.07 -1.25
N ILE A 279 -12.43 2.23 -0.38
CA ILE A 279 -11.83 0.93 -0.01
C ILE A 279 -12.03 -0.20 -1.05
N ALA A 280 -12.90 0.00 -2.06
CA ALA A 280 -13.26 -1.07 -2.99
C ALA A 280 -12.03 -1.59 -3.78
N HIS A 281 -11.21 -0.69 -4.32
CA HIS A 281 -10.01 -1.05 -5.06
C HIS A 281 -9.01 -1.84 -4.21
N PRO A 282 -8.55 -1.37 -3.03
CA PRO A 282 -7.61 -2.14 -2.23
C PRO A 282 -8.19 -3.46 -1.70
N LEU A 283 -9.50 -3.54 -1.41
CA LEU A 283 -10.14 -4.81 -1.05
C LEU A 283 -10.07 -5.83 -2.20
N ILE A 284 -10.34 -5.40 -3.44
CA ILE A 284 -10.26 -6.28 -4.62
C ILE A 284 -8.81 -6.74 -4.82
N VAL A 285 -7.83 -5.83 -4.75
CA VAL A 285 -6.41 -6.16 -4.94
C VAL A 285 -5.96 -7.18 -3.89
N LEU A 286 -6.21 -6.92 -2.60
CA LEU A 286 -5.80 -7.83 -1.53
C LEU A 286 -6.56 -9.16 -1.60
N GLY A 287 -7.84 -9.14 -1.97
CA GLY A 287 -8.64 -10.33 -2.23
C GLY A 287 -8.03 -11.18 -3.35
N CYS A 288 -7.64 -10.58 -4.48
CA CYS A 288 -6.97 -11.26 -5.58
C CYS A 288 -5.63 -11.88 -5.16
N TRP A 289 -4.81 -11.16 -4.40
CA TRP A 289 -3.54 -11.70 -3.89
C TRP A 289 -3.74 -12.84 -2.89
N LEU A 290 -4.72 -12.73 -2.00
CA LEU A 290 -5.08 -13.79 -1.06
C LEU A 290 -5.58 -15.04 -1.79
N LEU A 291 -6.57 -14.89 -2.68
CA LEU A 291 -7.14 -16.00 -3.43
C LEU A 291 -6.10 -16.62 -4.38
N GLY A 292 -5.33 -15.80 -5.09
CA GLY A 292 -4.24 -16.28 -5.94
C GLY A 292 -3.19 -17.04 -5.15
N GLY A 293 -2.78 -16.52 -3.98
CA GLY A 293 -1.88 -17.21 -3.05
C GLY A 293 -2.43 -18.56 -2.59
N LEU A 294 -3.69 -18.62 -2.17
CA LEU A 294 -4.36 -19.86 -1.76
C LEU A 294 -4.45 -20.88 -2.91
N VAL A 295 -4.78 -20.43 -4.12
CA VAL A 295 -4.84 -21.29 -5.31
C VAL A 295 -3.45 -21.86 -5.62
N LEU A 296 -2.42 -21.01 -5.67
CA LEU A 296 -1.04 -21.45 -5.89
C LEU A 296 -0.56 -22.42 -4.80
N TYR A 297 -0.92 -22.17 -3.55
CA TYR A 297 -0.63 -23.04 -2.42
C TYR A 297 -1.25 -24.42 -2.61
N GLY A 298 -2.55 -24.48 -2.92
CA GLY A 298 -3.27 -25.74 -3.17
C GLY A 298 -2.74 -26.50 -4.39
N LEU A 299 -2.41 -25.81 -5.48
CA LEU A 299 -1.83 -26.41 -6.68
C LEU A 299 -0.44 -27.01 -6.40
N GLY A 300 0.39 -26.31 -5.62
CA GLY A 300 1.69 -26.82 -5.18
C GLY A 300 1.55 -28.14 -4.41
N LEU A 301 0.64 -28.18 -3.43
CA LEU A 301 0.37 -29.38 -2.65
C LEU A 301 -0.17 -30.54 -3.49
N ALA A 302 -1.06 -30.26 -4.44
CA ALA A 302 -1.60 -31.28 -5.33
C ALA A 302 -0.50 -31.89 -6.22
N ARG A 303 0.46 -31.08 -6.68
CA ARG A 303 1.59 -31.53 -7.48
C ARG A 303 2.57 -32.39 -6.68
N GLU A 304 2.85 -32.02 -5.43
CA GLU A 304 3.73 -32.77 -4.55
C GLU A 304 3.14 -34.15 -4.20
N ARG A 305 1.85 -34.22 -3.89
CA ARG A 305 1.15 -35.50 -3.69
C ARG A 305 1.24 -36.42 -4.91
N ARG A 306 1.04 -35.89 -6.12
CA ARG A 306 1.14 -36.69 -7.36
C ARG A 306 2.54 -37.22 -7.61
N ARG A 307 3.58 -36.44 -7.30
CA ARG A 307 4.98 -36.89 -7.39
C ARG A 307 5.29 -38.00 -6.39
N HIS A 308 4.82 -37.87 -5.16
CA HIS A 308 5.00 -38.92 -4.15
C HIS A 308 4.31 -40.23 -4.53
N VAL A 309 3.08 -40.19 -5.07
CA VAL A 309 2.39 -41.41 -5.54
C VAL A 309 3.14 -42.04 -6.71
N ALA A 310 3.59 -41.24 -7.70
CA ALA A 310 4.35 -41.75 -8.83
C ALA A 310 5.70 -42.38 -8.42
N ASP A 311 6.43 -41.79 -7.47
CA ASP A 311 7.67 -42.38 -6.97
C ASP A 311 7.43 -43.69 -6.21
N VAL A 312 6.34 -43.79 -5.44
CA VAL A 312 5.96 -45.05 -4.76
C VAL A 312 5.59 -46.13 -5.78
N ASP A 313 4.79 -45.80 -6.80
CA ASP A 313 4.43 -46.73 -7.88
C ASP A 313 5.68 -47.21 -8.65
N VAL A 314 6.64 -46.33 -8.93
CA VAL A 314 7.91 -46.68 -9.62
C VAL A 314 8.78 -47.59 -8.74
N VAL A 315 8.87 -47.32 -7.44
CA VAL A 315 9.62 -48.19 -6.51
C VAL A 315 8.94 -49.55 -6.38
N GLU A 316 7.61 -49.61 -6.32
CA GLU A 316 6.86 -50.87 -6.21
C GLU A 316 6.93 -51.69 -7.51
N PHE A 317 6.88 -51.04 -8.69
CA PHE A 317 7.14 -51.70 -9.99
C PHE A 317 8.59 -52.19 -10.10
N GLY A 318 9.58 -51.37 -9.74
CA GLY A 318 11.00 -51.74 -9.80
C GLY A 318 11.39 -52.88 -8.85
N TYR A 319 10.66 -53.07 -7.75
CA TYR A 319 10.87 -54.19 -6.83
C TYR A 319 10.30 -55.52 -7.37
N ARG A 320 9.28 -55.49 -8.23
CA ARG A 320 8.68 -56.70 -8.81
C ARG A 320 9.47 -57.32 -9.96
N GLU A 321 10.28 -56.56 -10.68
CA GLU A 321 11.06 -57.09 -11.81
C GLU A 321 12.35 -57.84 -11.41
N THR A 322 12.75 -57.83 -10.13
CA THR A 322 14.04 -58.40 -9.69
C THR A 322 13.93 -59.70 -8.89
N VAL A 323 12.72 -60.25 -8.68
CA VAL A 323 12.51 -61.43 -7.81
C VAL A 323 12.28 -62.74 -8.60
N ASP A 324 12.01 -62.69 -9.91
CA ASP A 324 11.75 -63.89 -10.74
C ASP A 324 12.78 -64.09 -11.88
N ALA A 325 14.08 -63.93 -11.60
CA ALA A 325 15.17 -64.28 -12.53
C ALA A 325 16.11 -65.35 -11.96
#